data_AF-A0A8T6U7H6-F1
#
_entry.id   AF-A0A8T6U7H6-F1
#
_cell.length_a   1.000
_cell.length_b   1.000
_cell.length_c   1.000
_cell.angle_alpha   90.00
_cell.angle_beta   90.00
_cell.angle_gamma   90.00
#
_symmetry.space_group_name_H-M   'P 1'
#
loop_
_entity.id
_entity.type
_entity.pdbx_description
1 polymer ?
#
loop_
_entity_poly.entity_id
_entity_poly.type
_entity_poly.pdbx_seq_one_letter_code
_entity_poly.pdbx_strand_id
1 'polypeptide(L)'
;LVIFDVEGVLFDAEYLPILAEKLHKEDEIWEITKKGIQGVINWEEGLRTRVDALKGLDYDTCKDVADSLPIMTGAREACRILKAAGWKLMAVSGGFS
;
A
#
# COMPACT_ATOMS: atom_id res chain seq x y z
N LEU A 1 -6.82 -20.26 -8.57
CA LEU A 1 -6.18 -18.91 -8.60
C LEU A 1 -6.55 -18.21 -7.31
N VAL A 2 -5.59 -17.60 -6.62
CA VAL A 2 -5.84 -16.71 -5.46
C VAL A 2 -5.34 -15.32 -5.83
N ILE A 3 -6.18 -14.31 -5.57
CA ILE A 3 -5.86 -12.91 -5.83
C ILE A 3 -5.86 -12.20 -4.47
N PHE A 4 -4.77 -11.51 -4.17
CA PHE A 4 -4.61 -10.71 -2.96
C PHE A 4 -4.60 -9.23 -3.32
N ASP A 5 -5.15 -8.42 -2.43
CA ASP A 5 -4.71 -7.03 -2.31
C ASP A 5 -3.28 -6.98 -1.74
N VAL A 6 -2.63 -5.82 -1.79
CA VAL A 6 -1.23 -5.65 -1.38
C VAL A 6 -1.13 -5.00 -0.02
N GLU A 7 -1.61 -3.77 0.10
CA GLU A 7 -1.56 -2.96 1.32
C GLU A 7 -2.64 -3.44 2.30
N GLY A 8 -2.30 -3.52 3.58
CA GLY A 8 -3.18 -4.12 4.61
C GLY A 8 -3.47 -5.63 4.44
N VAL A 9 -2.84 -6.32 3.48
CA VAL A 9 -3.08 -7.75 3.20
C VAL A 9 -1.78 -8.55 3.05
N LEU A 10 -0.93 -8.20 2.09
CA LEU A 10 0.39 -8.84 1.92
C LEU A 10 1.49 -8.06 2.67
N PHE A 11 1.33 -6.75 2.76
CA PHE A 11 2.16 -5.86 3.58
C PHE A 11 1.32 -5.31 4.73
N ASP A 12 1.96 -5.19 5.90
CA ASP A 12 1.37 -4.60 7.11
C ASP A 12 1.59 -3.09 7.13
N ALA A 13 1.10 -2.44 6.08
CA ALA A 13 1.38 -1.05 5.80
C ALA A 13 0.42 -0.46 4.77
N GLU A 14 0.33 0.86 4.80
CA GLU A 14 -0.15 1.71 3.71
C GLU A 14 1.04 2.58 3.26
N TYR A 15 1.45 2.45 2.00
CA TYR A 15 2.65 3.04 1.45
C TYR A 15 2.62 4.57 1.45
N LEU A 16 1.52 5.17 0.97
CA LEU A 16 1.43 6.64 0.88
C LEU A 16 1.49 7.33 2.25
N PRO A 17 0.78 6.86 3.29
CA PRO A 17 0.96 7.40 4.64
C PRO A 17 2.39 7.28 5.18
N ILE A 18 3.07 6.15 4.99
CA ILE A 18 4.46 5.97 5.44
C ILE A 18 5.40 6.90 4.65
N LEU A 19 5.19 7.03 3.35
CA LEU A 19 5.96 7.95 2.51
C LEU A 19 5.77 9.40 2.94
N ALA A 20 4.58 9.76 3.41
CA ALA A 20 4.24 11.10 3.90
C ALA A 20 4.99 11.49 5.18
N GLU A 21 5.48 10.54 5.98
CA GLU A 21 6.31 10.82 7.15
C GLU A 21 7.59 11.58 6.77
N LYS A 22 8.11 11.38 5.55
CA LYS A 22 9.28 12.12 5.02
C LYS A 22 9.02 13.61 4.84
N LEU A 23 7.75 14.02 4.81
CA LEU A 23 7.31 15.40 4.66
C LEU A 23 6.52 15.91 5.89
N HIS A 24 6.42 15.11 6.96
CA HIS A 24 5.59 15.40 8.14
C HIS A 24 4.10 15.63 7.81
N LYS A 25 3.56 14.81 6.89
CA LYS A 25 2.16 14.88 6.43
C LYS A 25 1.38 13.58 6.67
N GLU A 26 1.93 12.66 7.45
CA GLU A 26 1.36 11.34 7.71
C GLU A 26 -0.10 11.39 8.19
N ASP A 27 -0.43 12.30 9.10
CA ASP A 27 -1.79 12.45 9.63
C ASP A 27 -2.81 12.87 8.56
N GLU A 28 -2.45 13.85 7.72
CA GLU A 28 -3.29 14.32 6.62
C GLU A 28 -3.57 13.20 5.61
N ILE A 29 -2.53 12.45 5.25
CA ILE A 29 -2.62 11.37 4.27
C ILE A 29 -3.36 10.17 4.84
N TRP A 30 -3.21 9.88 6.14
CA TRP A 30 -3.97 8.84 6.83
C TRP A 30 -5.47 9.14 6.85
N GLU A 31 -5.85 10.39 7.12
CA GLU A 31 -7.26 10.80 7.15
C GLU A 31 -7.93 10.59 5.78
N ILE A 32 -7.27 10.97 4.69
CA ILE A 32 -7.78 10.76 3.34
C ILE A 32 -7.84 9.26 3.01
N THR A 33 -6.79 8.50 3.37
CA THR A 33 -6.71 7.05 3.12
C THR A 33 -7.86 6.30 3.80
N LYS A 34 -8.13 6.60 5.07
CA LYS A 34 -9.24 5.99 5.84
C LYS A 34 -10.60 6.33 5.22
N LYS A 35 -10.84 7.59 4.85
CA LYS A 35 -12.08 7.99 4.18
C LYS A 35 -12.28 7.29 2.84
N GLY A 36 -11.20 7.09 2.09
CA GLY A 36 -11.21 6.34 0.83
C GLY A 36 -11.57 4.87 1.03
N ILE A 37 -10.93 4.19 1.98
CA ILE A 37 -11.21 2.79 2.32
C ILE A 37 -12.66 2.61 2.83
N GLN A 38 -13.17 3.57 3.60
CA GLN A 38 -14.55 3.57 4.11
C GLN A 38 -15.60 3.92 3.04
N GLY A 39 -15.19 4.31 1.83
CA GLY A 39 -16.09 4.75 0.76
C GLY A 39 -16.78 6.09 1.02
N VAL A 40 -16.25 6.91 1.94
CA VAL A 40 -16.80 8.23 2.29
C VAL A 40 -16.45 9.26 1.21
N ILE A 41 -15.31 9.09 0.54
CA ILE A 41 -14.88 9.91 -0.58
C ILE A 41 -14.66 9.03 -1.81
N ASN A 42 -14.68 9.64 -3.00
CA ASN A 42 -14.30 8.95 -4.23
C ASN A 42 -12.82 8.50 -4.12
N TRP A 43 -12.57 7.23 -4.42
CA TRP A 43 -11.25 6.63 -4.29
C TRP A 43 -10.19 7.31 -5.19
N GLU A 44 -10.53 7.61 -6.45
CA GLU A 44 -9.60 8.21 -7.41
C GLU A 44 -9.25 9.64 -7.00
N GLU A 45 -10.23 10.44 -6.60
CA GLU A 45 -10.00 11.81 -6.10
C GLU A 45 -9.16 11.80 -4.82
N GLY A 46 -9.44 10.87 -3.91
CA GLY A 46 -8.64 10.67 -2.70
C GLY A 46 -7.20 10.24 -3.01
N LEU A 47 -6.99 9.37 -4.00
CA LEU A 47 -5.64 8.98 -4.44
C LEU A 47 -4.89 10.17 -5.05
N ARG A 48 -5.52 10.92 -5.96
CA ARG A 48 -4.91 12.11 -6.58
C ARG A 48 -4.49 13.14 -5.54
N THR A 49 -5.36 13.40 -4.56
CA THR A 49 -5.07 14.35 -3.46
C THR A 49 -3.85 13.91 -2.66
N ARG A 50 -3.77 12.62 -2.29
CA ARG A 50 -2.64 12.07 -1.54
C ARG A 50 -1.34 12.14 -2.32
N VAL A 51 -1.35 11.76 -3.61
CA VAL A 51 -0.16 11.83 -4.47
C VAL A 51 0.32 13.27 -4.64
N ASP A 52 -0.59 14.21 -4.84
CA ASP A 52 -0.24 15.63 -5.01
C ASP A 52 0.41 16.23 -3.76
N ALA A 53 -0.01 15.80 -2.56
CA ALA A 53 0.57 16.24 -1.31
C ALA A 53 2.03 15.79 -1.09
N LEU A 54 2.47 14.77 -1.84
CA LEU A 54 3.82 14.18 -1.78
C LEU A 54 4.78 14.69 -2.86
N LYS A 55 4.36 15.69 -3.66
CA LYS A 55 5.23 16.33 -4.65
C LYS A 55 6.50 16.86 -4.00
N GLY A 56 7.65 16.52 -4.59
CA GLY A 56 8.97 16.95 -4.12
C GLY A 56 9.82 15.81 -3.55
N LEU A 57 9.25 14.63 -3.31
CA LEU A 57 10.03 13.44 -2.98
C LEU A 57 10.76 12.91 -4.22
N ASP A 58 12.04 12.55 -4.03
CA ASP A 58 12.83 11.90 -5.06
C ASP A 58 12.50 10.40 -5.15
N TYR A 59 12.84 9.80 -6.29
CA TYR A 59 12.56 8.40 -6.57
C TYR A 59 13.27 7.44 -5.60
N ASP A 60 14.50 7.75 -5.19
CA ASP A 60 15.27 6.85 -4.33
C ASP A 60 14.65 6.80 -2.94
N THR A 61 14.19 7.94 -2.40
CA THR A 61 13.41 7.99 -1.15
C THR A 61 12.12 7.15 -1.26
N CYS A 62 11.41 7.24 -2.38
CA CYS A 62 10.19 6.45 -2.61
C CYS A 62 10.49 4.94 -2.63
N LYS A 63 11.54 4.56 -3.35
CA LYS A 63 11.98 3.17 -3.47
C LYS A 63 12.44 2.60 -2.13
N ASP A 64 13.22 3.35 -1.37
CA ASP A 64 13.70 2.91 -0.05
C ASP A 64 12.53 2.65 0.92
N VAL A 65 11.50 3.49 0.89
CA VAL A 65 10.29 3.26 1.68
C VAL A 65 9.56 2.00 1.21
N ALA A 66 9.38 1.83 -0.10
CA ALA A 66 8.71 0.66 -0.67
C ALA A 66 9.44 -0.67 -0.32
N ASP A 67 10.77 -0.67 -0.39
CA ASP A 67 11.61 -1.84 -0.07
C ASP A 67 11.61 -2.16 1.44
N SER A 68 11.31 -1.17 2.28
CA SER A 68 11.28 -1.31 3.74
C SER A 68 9.95 -1.78 4.32
N LEU A 69 8.88 -1.88 3.50
CA LEU A 69 7.54 -2.19 3.99
C LEU A 69 7.49 -3.55 4.71
N PRO A 70 6.93 -3.61 5.93
CA PRO A 70 6.85 -4.85 6.68
C PRO A 70 5.86 -5.80 6.01
N ILE A 71 6.25 -7.07 5.92
CA ILE A 71 5.36 -8.10 5.37
C ILE A 71 4.36 -8.52 6.44
N MET A 72 3.10 -8.67 6.03
CA MET A 72 2.01 -9.08 6.91
C MET A 72 2.32 -10.42 7.58
N THR A 73 2.03 -10.49 8.88
CA THR A 73 2.25 -11.72 9.66
C THR A 73 1.48 -12.88 9.02
N GLY A 74 2.22 -13.94 8.66
CA GLY A 74 1.65 -15.12 7.99
C GLY A 74 1.50 -15.00 6.46
N ALA A 75 1.72 -13.84 5.83
CA ALA A 75 1.59 -13.71 4.37
C ALA A 75 2.59 -14.59 3.60
N ARG A 76 3.86 -14.66 4.07
CA ARG A 76 4.87 -15.57 3.48
C ARG A 76 4.44 -17.03 3.59
N GLU A 77 3.96 -17.43 4.75
CA GLU A 77 3.50 -18.79 5.06
C GLU A 77 2.30 -19.18 4.19
N ALA A 78 1.28 -18.31 4.12
CA ALA A 78 0.10 -18.48 3.29
C ALA A 78 0.47 -18.62 1.82
N CYS A 79 1.30 -17.72 1.28
CA CYS A 79 1.76 -17.79 -0.10
C CYS A 79 2.52 -19.09 -0.40
N ARG A 80 3.38 -19.53 0.53
CA ARG A 80 4.15 -20.78 0.40
C ARG A 80 3.23 -21.99 0.34
N ILE A 81 2.27 -22.08 1.26
CA ILE A 81 1.33 -23.20 1.35
C ILE A 81 0.42 -23.24 0.10
N LEU A 82 -0.12 -22.10 -0.32
CA LEU A 82 -0.99 -22.03 -1.49
C LEU A 82 -0.25 -22.44 -2.78
N LYS A 83 0.99 -21.96 -2.96
CA LYS A 83 1.84 -22.39 -4.09
C LYS A 83 2.12 -23.88 -4.05
N ALA A 84 2.45 -24.43 -2.88
CA ALA A 84 2.69 -25.87 -2.72
C ALA A 84 1.44 -26.72 -3.02
N ALA A 85 0.25 -26.19 -2.75
CA ALA A 85 -1.03 -26.80 -3.09
C ALA A 85 -1.44 -26.61 -4.57
N GLY A 86 -0.57 -26.06 -5.43
CA GLY A 86 -0.82 -25.90 -6.86
C GLY A 86 -1.61 -24.65 -7.25
N TRP A 87 -1.85 -23.72 -6.32
CA TRP A 87 -2.53 -22.47 -6.63
C TRP A 87 -1.58 -21.47 -7.30
N LYS A 88 -2.07 -20.84 -8.37
CA LYS A 88 -1.48 -19.61 -8.91
C LYS A 88 -1.86 -18.43 -8.01
N LEU A 89 -0.91 -17.57 -7.70
CA LEU A 89 -1.11 -16.35 -6.92
C LEU A 89 -0.99 -15.11 -7.82
N MET A 90 -1.80 -14.10 -7.53
CA MET A 90 -1.76 -12.78 -8.15
C MET A 90 -1.95 -11.72 -7.07
N ALA A 91 -1.26 -10.60 -7.21
CA ALA A 91 -1.50 -9.40 -6.42
C ALA A 91 -2.13 -8.35 -7.33
N VAL A 92 -3.17 -7.68 -6.84
CA VAL A 92 -3.81 -6.54 -7.51
C VAL A 92 -3.83 -5.41 -6.49
N SER A 93 -3.30 -4.25 -6.88
CA SER A 93 -3.23 -3.09 -5.99
C SER A 93 -3.68 -1.84 -6.73
N GLY A 94 -4.24 -0.90 -5.98
CA GLY A 94 -4.45 0.48 -6.42
C GLY A 94 -3.23 1.39 -6.22
N GLY A 95 -2.12 0.82 -5.73
CA GLY A 95 -0.85 1.51 -5.48
C GLY A 95 0.04 1.63 -6.72
N PHE A 96 1.35 1.61 -6.52
CA PHE A 96 2.35 2.01 -7.52
C PHE A 96 3.18 0.83 -8.02
N SER A 97 3.69 0.95 -9.27
CA SER A 97 4.56 -0.03 -9.95
C SER A 97 5.99 0.48 -10.11
#